data_AF-A0AAD2JUM2-F1
#
_entry.id   AF-A0AAD2JUM2-F1
#
_cell.length_a   1.000
_cell.length_b   1.000
_cell.length_c   1.000
_cell.angle_alpha   90.00
_cell.angle_beta   90.00
_cell.angle_gamma   90.00
#
_symmetry.space_group_name_H-M   'P 1'
#
loop_
_entity.id
_entity.type
_entity.pdbx_description
1 polymer ?
#
loop_
_entity_poly.entity_id
_entity_poly.type
_entity_poly.pdbx_seq_one_letter_code
_entity_poly.pdbx_strand_id
1 'polypeptide(L)'
;MRHGPSQSPVAAVISSASKFCRYILLNRNGTANYLEGSSRGFSPFAIFEETRTQQNLLHLPMRVRVLVEFSDARVLVLGTLNRPRSSLSVNANAKLLLQPPGIRPGGSTLSNLDYSRIRYPLPAESFFNYPFYTSGGSDRRWLAPGDADMEWVGSVMLVAQIITRDSNDDATVSVDDDEFEDLDFILGPGRNQYASFTWEDLWTVAPWIRESISKEIDGAGLGL
;
A
#
# COMPACT_ATOMS: atom_id res chain seq x y z
N MET A 1 36.86 -3.88 -22.99
CA MET A 1 35.41 -3.61 -22.95
C MET A 1 34.74 -4.73 -22.15
N ARG A 2 34.31 -4.47 -20.91
CA ARG A 2 33.57 -5.44 -20.10
C ARG A 2 32.09 -5.13 -20.29
N HIS A 3 31.36 -6.03 -20.95
CA HIS A 3 29.90 -5.99 -20.96
C HIS A 3 29.41 -6.33 -19.54
N GLY A 4 28.84 -5.33 -18.86
CA GLY A 4 28.09 -5.56 -17.63
C GLY A 4 26.80 -6.33 -17.94
N PRO A 5 26.26 -7.08 -16.97
CA PRO A 5 25.03 -7.84 -17.18
C PRO A 5 23.88 -6.87 -17.48
N SER A 6 23.25 -7.07 -18.64
CA SER A 6 21.96 -6.47 -19.00
C SER A 6 20.92 -6.96 -18.00
N GLN A 7 20.66 -6.19 -16.94
CA GLN A 7 19.52 -6.43 -16.06
C GLN A 7 18.25 -6.20 -16.87
N SER A 8 17.46 -7.26 -17.03
CA SER A 8 16.12 -7.21 -17.62
C SER A 8 15.22 -6.25 -16.82
N PRO A 9 14.28 -5.54 -17.47
CA PRO A 9 13.35 -4.65 -16.78
C PRO A 9 12.42 -5.46 -15.86
N VAL A 10 12.41 -5.13 -14.56
CA VAL A 10 11.45 -5.67 -13.59
C VAL A 10 10.16 -4.87 -13.76
N ALA A 11 9.15 -5.49 -14.39
CA ALA A 11 7.79 -4.96 -14.41
C ALA A 11 7.04 -5.48 -13.18
N ALA A 12 6.10 -4.70 -12.63
CA ALA A 12 5.17 -5.24 -11.65
C ALA A 12 4.34 -6.35 -12.33
N VAL A 13 4.35 -7.55 -11.76
CA VAL A 13 3.65 -8.75 -12.24
C VAL A 13 2.45 -9.01 -11.32
N ILE A 14 1.47 -8.12 -11.38
CA ILE A 14 0.19 -8.33 -10.71
C ILE A 14 -0.60 -9.36 -11.52
N SER A 15 -0.84 -10.55 -10.95
CA SER A 15 -1.53 -11.65 -11.64
C SER A 15 -2.87 -12.00 -11.00
N SER A 16 -3.92 -12.02 -11.82
CA SER A 16 -5.30 -12.37 -11.42
C SER A 16 -5.65 -13.86 -11.55
N ALA A 17 -4.76 -14.69 -12.13
CA ALA A 17 -5.07 -16.05 -12.57
C ALA A 17 -4.79 -17.16 -11.55
N SER A 18 -4.38 -16.84 -10.32
CA SER A 18 -3.99 -17.84 -9.31
C SER A 18 -5.16 -18.29 -8.43
N LYS A 19 -5.13 -19.56 -7.97
CA LYS A 19 -6.10 -20.10 -6.99
C LYS A 19 -6.05 -19.40 -5.63
N PHE A 20 -4.95 -18.70 -5.35
CA PHE A 20 -4.71 -17.97 -4.12
C PHE A 20 -4.45 -16.49 -4.45
N CYS A 21 -4.95 -15.60 -3.60
CA CYS A 21 -4.58 -14.19 -3.60
C CYS A 21 -3.44 -14.00 -2.61
N ARG A 22 -2.35 -13.42 -3.08
CA ARG A 22 -1.17 -13.16 -2.27
C ARG A 22 -1.06 -11.71 -1.88
N TYR A 23 -0.56 -11.46 -0.68
CA TYR A 23 -0.49 -10.15 -0.08
C TYR A 23 0.73 -10.06 0.84
N ILE A 24 1.15 -8.84 1.16
CA ILE A 24 2.28 -8.59 2.06
C ILE A 24 1.79 -7.94 3.34
N LEU A 25 2.29 -8.38 4.48
CA LEU A 25 2.06 -7.76 5.78
C LEU A 25 3.37 -7.17 6.32
N LEU A 26 3.46 -5.85 6.40
CA LEU A 26 4.57 -5.15 7.03
C LEU A 26 4.34 -5.08 8.53
N ASN A 27 5.20 -5.72 9.31
CA ASN A 27 5.07 -5.74 10.76
C ASN A 27 5.77 -4.55 11.42
N ARG A 28 5.25 -4.13 12.57
CA ARG A 28 5.86 -3.06 13.37
C ARG A 28 7.30 -3.34 13.82
N ASN A 29 7.71 -4.62 13.88
CA ASN A 29 9.05 -5.03 14.30
C ASN A 29 10.10 -4.94 13.17
N GLY A 30 9.73 -4.39 12.01
CA GLY A 30 10.62 -4.24 10.86
C GLY A 30 10.60 -5.42 9.89
N THR A 31 9.98 -6.54 10.25
CA THR A 31 9.85 -7.71 9.36
C THR A 31 8.67 -7.54 8.39
N ALA A 32 8.66 -8.33 7.33
CA ALA A 32 7.54 -8.40 6.40
C ALA A 32 7.20 -9.85 6.07
N ASN A 33 5.91 -10.19 6.07
CA ASN A 33 5.42 -11.52 5.70
C ASN A 33 4.76 -11.49 4.32
N TYR A 34 5.07 -12.48 3.50
CA TYR A 34 4.36 -12.78 2.26
C TYR A 34 3.37 -13.90 2.51
N LEU A 35 2.09 -13.60 2.36
CA LEU A 35 0.99 -14.45 2.79
C LEU A 35 0.06 -14.77 1.63
N GLU A 36 -0.70 -15.84 1.77
CA GLU A 36 -1.69 -16.25 0.79
C GLU A 36 -3.03 -16.55 1.44
N GLY A 37 -4.10 -16.14 0.76
CA GLY A 37 -5.48 -16.47 1.09
C GLY A 37 -6.17 -17.13 -0.09
N SER A 38 -7.24 -17.88 0.16
CA SER A 38 -8.09 -18.41 -0.92
C SER A 38 -8.62 -17.25 -1.77
N SER A 39 -8.45 -17.33 -3.11
CA SER A 39 -9.04 -16.35 -4.03
C SER A 39 -10.58 -16.34 -3.95
N ARG A 40 -11.18 -17.51 -3.67
CA ARG A 40 -12.62 -17.64 -3.46
C ARG A 40 -12.96 -17.08 -2.10
N GLY A 41 -13.60 -15.92 -2.08
CA GLY A 41 -13.98 -15.22 -0.84
C GLY A 41 -12.83 -14.45 -0.19
N PHE A 42 -11.77 -14.10 -0.94
CA PHE A 42 -10.71 -13.25 -0.42
C PHE A 42 -11.29 -11.90 0.02
N SER A 43 -11.08 -11.56 1.29
CA SER A 43 -11.54 -10.30 1.89
C SER A 43 -10.39 -9.67 2.69
N PRO A 44 -9.70 -8.66 2.14
CA PRO A 44 -8.68 -7.92 2.87
C PRO A 44 -9.21 -7.32 4.16
N PHE A 45 -10.47 -6.87 4.16
CA PHE A 45 -11.13 -6.34 5.35
C PHE A 45 -11.17 -7.39 6.48
N ALA A 46 -11.69 -8.59 6.21
CA ALA A 46 -11.82 -9.63 7.23
C ALA A 46 -10.45 -10.13 7.72
N ILE A 47 -9.48 -10.30 6.80
CA ILE A 47 -8.12 -10.72 7.14
C ILE A 47 -7.43 -9.67 8.02
N PHE A 48 -7.59 -8.39 7.68
CA PHE A 48 -6.97 -7.32 8.43
C PHE A 48 -7.68 -7.06 9.77
N GLU A 49 -8.99 -7.24 9.88
CA GLU A 49 -9.73 -7.24 11.15
C GLU A 49 -9.20 -8.31 12.12
N GLU A 50 -8.94 -9.53 11.63
CA GLU A 50 -8.32 -10.58 12.44
C GLU A 50 -6.91 -10.16 12.90
N THR A 51 -6.12 -9.59 12.00
CA THR A 51 -4.77 -9.07 12.33
C THR A 51 -4.85 -8.00 13.42
N ARG A 52 -5.79 -7.06 13.31
CA ARG A 52 -6.03 -6.01 14.31
C ARG A 52 -6.48 -6.60 15.64
N THR A 53 -7.29 -7.65 15.62
CA THR A 53 -7.70 -8.41 16.81
C THR A 53 -6.49 -8.98 17.54
N GLN A 54 -5.62 -9.70 16.81
CA GLN A 54 -4.40 -10.29 17.36
C GLN A 54 -3.45 -9.23 17.94
N GLN A 55 -3.47 -8.02 17.40
CA GLN A 55 -2.62 -6.91 17.84
C GLN A 55 -3.27 -5.99 18.89
N ASN A 56 -4.48 -6.32 19.35
CA ASN A 56 -5.27 -5.51 20.28
C ASN A 56 -5.54 -4.08 19.76
N LEU A 57 -5.79 -3.95 18.46
CA LEU A 57 -6.02 -2.67 17.76
C LEU A 57 -7.47 -2.48 17.31
N LEU A 58 -8.39 -3.41 17.63
CA LEU A 58 -9.81 -3.32 17.23
C LEU A 58 -10.52 -2.03 17.66
N HIS A 59 -10.06 -1.41 18.75
CA HIS A 59 -10.62 -0.17 19.30
C HIS A 59 -10.31 1.09 18.48
N LEU A 60 -9.43 1.00 17.48
CA LEU A 60 -9.09 2.08 16.56
C LEU A 60 -9.86 1.89 15.24
N PRO A 61 -9.91 2.85 14.33
CA PRO A 61 -10.49 2.61 13.00
C PRO A 61 -9.48 1.93 12.05
N MET A 62 -10.00 1.13 11.12
CA MET A 62 -9.23 0.68 9.95
C MET A 62 -9.09 1.86 8.98
N ARG A 63 -7.89 2.02 8.41
CA ARG A 63 -7.59 3.04 7.40
C ARG A 63 -7.08 2.36 6.15
N VAL A 64 -7.56 2.83 5.00
CA VAL A 64 -7.16 2.33 3.67
C VAL A 64 -6.59 3.49 2.88
N ARG A 65 -5.43 3.29 2.27
CA ARG A 65 -4.79 4.28 1.41
C ARG A 65 -4.41 3.64 0.09
N VAL A 66 -4.55 4.38 -1.00
CA VAL A 66 -4.05 3.96 -2.31
C VAL A 66 -2.56 4.31 -2.36
N LEU A 67 -1.68 3.31 -2.46
CA LEU A 67 -0.24 3.55 -2.63
C LEU A 67 0.06 4.00 -4.05
N VAL A 68 -0.48 3.30 -5.04
CA VAL A 68 -0.31 3.63 -6.45
C VAL A 68 -1.47 3.05 -7.24
N GLU A 69 -1.89 3.76 -8.27
CA GLU A 69 -2.92 3.33 -9.21
C GLU A 69 -2.35 3.23 -10.64
N PHE A 70 -2.66 2.13 -11.29
CA PHE A 70 -2.40 1.83 -12.70
C PHE A 70 -3.74 1.80 -13.47
N SER A 71 -3.69 1.60 -14.78
CA SER A 71 -4.90 1.56 -15.61
C SER A 71 -5.89 0.44 -15.26
N ASP A 72 -5.38 -0.67 -14.74
CA ASP A 72 -6.10 -1.94 -14.58
C ASP A 72 -6.01 -2.50 -13.14
N ALA A 73 -5.17 -1.89 -12.29
CA ALA A 73 -5.02 -2.29 -10.91
C ALA A 73 -4.57 -1.13 -10.02
N ARG A 74 -4.83 -1.24 -8.72
CA ARG A 74 -4.24 -0.36 -7.69
C ARG A 74 -3.70 -1.16 -6.53
N VAL A 75 -2.67 -0.62 -5.89
CA VAL A 75 -2.10 -1.17 -4.66
C VAL A 75 -2.69 -0.43 -3.49
N LEU A 76 -3.42 -1.15 -2.63
CA LEU A 76 -4.02 -0.63 -1.41
C LEU A 76 -3.17 -0.98 -0.20
N VAL A 77 -3.19 -0.08 0.77
CA VAL A 77 -2.51 -0.20 2.06
C VAL A 77 -3.55 -0.11 3.16
N LEU A 78 -3.77 -1.21 3.87
CA LEU A 78 -4.69 -1.31 5.00
C LEU A 78 -3.89 -1.25 6.30
N GLY A 79 -4.31 -0.39 7.22
CA GLY A 79 -3.62 -0.20 8.49
C GLY A 79 -4.49 0.45 9.54
N THR A 80 -3.86 0.90 10.62
CA THR A 80 -4.51 1.65 11.68
C THR A 80 -3.69 2.89 12.00
N LEU A 81 -4.36 4.02 12.14
CA LEU A 81 -3.76 5.29 12.58
C LEU A 81 -4.06 5.54 14.06
N ASN A 82 -3.10 6.09 14.78
CA ASN A 82 -3.28 6.53 16.15
C ASN A 82 -2.37 7.70 16.47
N ARG A 83 -2.60 8.40 17.59
CA ARG A 83 -1.63 9.30 18.22
C ARG A 83 -0.85 8.53 19.29
N PRO A 84 0.23 7.82 18.92
CA PRO A 84 0.91 6.92 19.83
C PRO A 84 1.56 7.68 20.98
N ARG A 85 1.42 7.16 22.21
CA ARG A 85 2.15 7.67 23.39
C ARG A 85 3.61 7.22 23.44
N SER A 86 4.01 6.29 22.56
CA SER A 86 5.35 5.71 22.49
C SER A 86 5.65 5.24 21.07
N SER A 87 6.92 5.28 20.66
CA SER A 87 7.37 4.77 19.35
C SER A 87 7.23 3.26 19.19
N LEU A 88 7.03 2.50 20.29
CA LEU A 88 6.96 1.03 20.26
C LEU A 88 5.77 0.47 19.48
N SER A 89 4.67 1.24 19.37
CA SER A 89 3.51 0.84 18.58
C SER A 89 3.61 1.25 17.11
N VAL A 90 4.55 2.14 16.78
CA VAL A 90 4.69 2.75 15.44
C VAL A 90 5.33 1.78 14.47
N ASN A 91 4.80 1.75 13.25
CA ASN A 91 5.35 0.99 12.14
C ASN A 91 6.18 1.90 11.24
N ALA A 92 7.50 1.92 11.45
CA ALA A 92 8.41 2.74 10.67
C ALA A 92 8.42 2.38 9.18
N ASN A 93 8.22 1.10 8.84
CA ASN A 93 8.13 0.64 7.45
C ASN A 93 6.87 1.19 6.77
N ALA A 94 5.72 1.22 7.46
CA ALA A 94 4.51 1.82 6.92
C ALA A 94 4.67 3.32 6.66
N LYS A 95 5.38 4.04 7.55
CA LYS A 95 5.72 5.44 7.34
C LYS A 95 6.59 5.63 6.10
N LEU A 96 7.68 4.87 5.97
CA LEU A 96 8.57 4.94 4.80
C LEU A 96 7.86 4.54 3.49
N LEU A 97 6.93 3.59 3.54
CA LEU A 97 6.14 3.16 2.39
C LEU A 97 5.31 4.32 1.83
N LEU A 98 4.59 5.03 2.71
CA LEU A 98 3.62 6.06 2.34
C LEU A 98 4.24 7.46 2.26
N GLN A 99 5.41 7.66 2.88
CA GLN A 99 6.19 8.90 2.86
C GLN A 99 7.63 8.58 2.43
N PRO A 100 7.88 8.46 1.11
CA PRO A 100 9.20 8.11 0.61
C PRO A 100 10.26 9.14 1.02
N PRO A 101 11.51 8.72 1.28
CA PRO A 101 12.59 9.63 1.62
C PRO A 101 12.77 10.75 0.58
N GLY A 102 12.86 12.00 1.06
CA GLY A 102 13.06 13.17 0.20
C GLY A 102 11.79 13.80 -0.36
N ILE A 103 10.59 13.27 -0.05
CA ILE A 103 9.31 13.82 -0.49
C ILE A 103 8.57 14.41 0.72
N ARG A 104 8.24 15.70 0.68
CA ARG A 104 7.45 16.39 1.72
C ARG A 104 6.15 16.94 1.14
N PRO A 105 5.02 16.79 1.84
CA PRO A 105 3.78 17.46 1.45
C PRO A 105 3.99 18.99 1.58
N GLY A 106 3.80 19.72 0.48
CA GLY A 106 3.94 21.19 0.44
C GLY A 106 5.29 21.73 -0.03
N GLY A 107 6.23 20.89 -0.48
CA GLY A 107 7.46 21.34 -1.11
C GLY A 107 7.30 21.62 -2.60
N SER A 108 7.13 22.89 -2.98
CA SER A 108 7.35 23.34 -4.35
C SER A 108 8.80 23.05 -4.76
N THR A 109 8.94 22.35 -5.89
CA THR A 109 10.15 22.22 -6.73
C THR A 109 11.50 22.21 -6.01
N LEU A 110 12.09 21.04 -5.82
CA LEU A 110 13.54 20.92 -5.94
C LEU A 110 13.90 19.81 -6.94
N SER A 111 14.34 20.33 -8.07
CA SER A 111 15.19 19.72 -9.07
C SER A 111 16.27 18.82 -8.46
N ASN A 112 16.54 17.73 -9.19
CA ASN A 112 17.83 17.04 -9.22
C ASN A 112 18.13 15.99 -8.13
N LEU A 113 17.15 15.18 -7.75
CA LEU A 113 17.46 13.79 -7.42
C LEU A 113 17.20 12.95 -8.66
N ASP A 114 18.29 12.52 -9.30
CA ASP A 114 18.36 11.66 -10.47
C ASP A 114 17.86 10.25 -10.13
N TYR A 115 16.59 10.14 -9.71
CA TYR A 115 15.87 8.89 -9.73
C TYR A 115 15.59 8.60 -11.19
N SER A 116 16.51 7.83 -11.80
CA SER A 116 16.41 7.32 -13.15
C SER A 116 14.97 6.96 -13.47
N ARG A 117 14.39 7.66 -14.46
CA ARG A 117 13.03 7.49 -14.97
C ARG A 117 12.69 6.02 -15.00
N ILE A 118 11.90 5.65 -14.02
CA ILE A 118 11.55 4.29 -13.68
C ILE A 118 10.75 3.73 -14.88
N ARG A 119 11.27 2.70 -15.54
CA ARG A 119 10.65 2.05 -16.72
C ARG A 119 9.56 1.06 -16.27
N TYR A 120 8.54 1.56 -15.56
CA TYR A 120 7.41 0.79 -15.03
C TYR A 120 6.15 0.95 -15.90
N PRO A 121 5.11 0.11 -15.71
CA PRO A 121 3.76 0.45 -16.16
C PRO A 121 3.46 1.89 -15.77
N LEU A 122 3.00 2.69 -16.75
CA LEU A 122 2.72 4.10 -16.52
C LEU A 122 1.61 4.19 -15.47
N PRO A 123 1.83 4.90 -14.35
CA PRO A 123 0.76 5.23 -13.42
C PRO A 123 -0.42 5.84 -14.18
N ALA A 124 -1.62 5.71 -13.63
CA ALA A 124 -2.78 6.44 -14.15
C ALA A 124 -2.47 7.94 -14.24
N GLU A 125 -3.17 8.68 -15.09
CA GLU A 125 -2.91 10.11 -15.28
C GLU A 125 -2.97 10.90 -13.95
N SER A 126 -3.83 10.47 -13.02
CA SER A 126 -3.93 11.01 -11.65
C SER A 126 -2.74 10.69 -10.73
N PHE A 127 -1.82 9.81 -11.15
CA PHE A 127 -0.62 9.36 -10.41
C PHE A 127 0.67 9.50 -11.24
N PHE A 128 0.65 10.26 -12.35
CA PHE A 128 1.78 10.35 -13.30
C PHE A 128 3.12 10.81 -12.68
N ASN A 129 3.06 11.51 -11.53
CA ASN A 129 4.22 11.99 -10.79
C ASN A 129 4.70 11.02 -9.70
N TYR A 130 4.09 9.84 -9.55
CA TYR A 130 4.55 8.83 -8.59
C TYR A 130 6.05 8.50 -8.79
N PRO A 131 6.86 8.41 -7.72
CA PRO A 131 6.48 8.42 -6.30
C PRO A 131 6.31 9.81 -5.68
N PHE A 132 6.60 10.90 -6.41
CA PHE A 132 6.49 12.28 -5.93
C PHE A 132 5.04 12.68 -5.65
N TYR A 133 4.86 13.84 -5.00
CA TYR A 133 3.54 14.41 -4.75
C TYR A 133 2.77 14.55 -6.06
N THR A 134 1.57 13.95 -6.14
CA THR A 134 0.74 14.11 -7.33
C THR A 134 -0.37 15.12 -7.05
N SER A 135 -0.33 16.24 -7.77
CA SER A 135 -1.34 17.30 -7.69
C SER A 135 -2.67 16.81 -8.27
N GLY A 136 -3.79 17.12 -7.61
CA GLY A 136 -5.13 16.79 -8.12
C GLY A 136 -6.09 16.21 -7.07
N GLY A 137 -5.68 16.05 -5.81
CA GLY A 137 -6.56 15.56 -4.73
C GLY A 137 -6.83 14.05 -4.73
N SER A 138 -6.53 13.36 -5.83
CA SER A 138 -6.64 11.90 -5.94
C SER A 138 -5.52 11.13 -5.22
N ASP A 139 -4.38 11.78 -4.94
CA ASP A 139 -3.26 11.18 -4.18
C ASP A 139 -3.58 11.14 -2.69
N ARG A 140 -4.34 10.13 -2.28
CA ARG A 140 -4.73 9.88 -0.89
C ARG A 140 -3.65 9.16 -0.07
N ARG A 141 -2.39 9.07 -0.52
CA ARG A 141 -1.30 8.50 0.31
C ARG A 141 -1.04 9.33 1.57
N TRP A 142 -1.24 10.64 1.45
CA TRP A 142 -0.95 11.61 2.49
C TRP A 142 -2.07 11.60 3.54
N LEU A 143 -1.68 11.81 4.79
CA LEU A 143 -2.61 11.89 5.92
C LEU A 143 -3.64 12.99 5.63
N ALA A 144 -4.93 12.68 5.84
CA ALA A 144 -5.99 13.67 5.76
C ALA A 144 -5.70 14.81 6.76
N PRO A 145 -6.25 16.02 6.58
CA PRO A 145 -6.02 17.14 7.49
C PRO A 145 -6.23 16.80 8.99
N GLY A 146 -7.17 15.89 9.31
CA GLY A 146 -7.40 15.40 10.68
C GLY A 146 -6.39 14.36 11.21
N ASP A 147 -5.61 13.76 10.31
CA ASP A 147 -4.64 12.70 10.60
C ASP A 147 -3.21 13.25 10.76
N ALA A 148 -2.96 14.55 10.64
CA ALA A 148 -1.61 15.13 10.55
C ALA A 148 -0.67 14.74 11.72
N ASP A 149 -1.21 14.51 12.92
CA ASP A 149 -0.46 14.09 14.12
C ASP A 149 -0.53 12.58 14.38
N MET A 150 -1.08 11.81 13.44
CA MET A 150 -1.24 10.36 13.58
C MET A 150 -0.12 9.59 12.87
N GLU A 151 0.19 8.43 13.43
CA GLU A 151 1.19 7.51 12.90
C GLU A 151 0.54 6.13 12.67
N TRP A 152 1.06 5.40 11.68
CA TRP A 152 0.67 4.01 11.45
C TRP A 152 1.12 3.15 12.62
N VAL A 153 0.18 2.47 13.26
CA VAL A 153 0.44 1.57 14.38
C VAL A 153 0.09 0.12 14.04
N GLY A 154 0.85 -0.81 14.61
CA GLY A 154 0.66 -2.25 14.33
C GLY A 154 1.18 -2.67 12.96
N SER A 155 0.66 -3.77 12.44
CA SER A 155 0.99 -4.22 11.08
C SER A 155 0.18 -3.47 10.04
N VAL A 156 0.72 -3.40 8.83
CA VAL A 156 0.08 -2.81 7.66
C VAL A 156 0.06 -3.84 6.53
N MET A 157 -1.09 -4.03 5.90
CA MET A 157 -1.32 -5.00 4.83
C MET A 157 -1.31 -4.31 3.47
N LEU A 158 -0.61 -4.89 2.49
CA LEU A 158 -0.61 -4.47 1.11
C LEU A 158 -1.33 -5.49 0.24
N VAL A 159 -2.28 -5.02 -0.58
CA VAL A 159 -3.05 -5.85 -1.52
C VAL A 159 -3.14 -5.17 -2.88
N ALA A 160 -3.15 -5.98 -3.95
CA ALA A 160 -3.46 -5.49 -5.29
C ALA A 160 -4.95 -5.73 -5.60
N GLN A 161 -5.66 -4.67 -5.97
CA GLN A 161 -7.06 -4.73 -6.39
C GLN A 161 -7.16 -4.44 -7.89
N ILE A 162 -7.96 -5.22 -8.60
CA ILE A 162 -8.22 -5.03 -10.03
C ILE A 162 -9.25 -3.91 -10.18
N ILE A 163 -8.98 -2.97 -11.08
CA ILE A 163 -9.89 -1.87 -11.39
C ILE A 163 -10.83 -2.35 -12.50
N THR A 164 -12.12 -2.33 -12.22
CA THR A 164 -13.16 -2.63 -13.20
C THR A 164 -13.87 -1.35 -13.61
N ARG A 165 -14.60 -1.38 -14.74
CA ARG A 165 -15.32 -0.20 -15.23
C ARG A 165 -16.29 0.36 -14.19
N ASP A 166 -16.83 -0.51 -13.34
CA ASP A 166 -17.79 -0.17 -12.28
C ASP A 166 -17.11 0.30 -10.98
N SER A 167 -15.80 0.10 -10.80
CA SER A 167 -15.09 0.52 -9.58
C SER A 167 -14.72 2.01 -9.57
N ASN A 168 -14.75 2.66 -10.74
CA ASN A 168 -14.42 4.07 -10.97
C ASN A 168 -15.65 4.99 -10.94
N ASP A 169 -16.86 4.44 -10.83
CA ASP A 169 -18.03 5.28 -10.57
C ASP A 169 -17.85 5.90 -9.18
N ASP A 170 -17.64 7.21 -9.24
CA ASP A 170 -17.28 8.10 -8.17
C ASP A 170 -18.09 7.76 -6.94
N ALA A 171 -17.42 7.47 -5.83
CA ALA A 171 -18.06 7.47 -4.53
C ALA A 171 -18.62 8.88 -4.36
N THR A 172 -19.92 9.06 -4.62
CA THR A 172 -20.61 10.31 -4.36
C THR A 172 -20.47 10.56 -2.87
N VAL A 173 -19.52 11.42 -2.53
CA VAL A 173 -19.14 11.81 -1.17
C VAL A 173 -20.40 12.24 -0.43
N SER A 174 -20.90 11.39 0.47
CA SER A 174 -21.81 11.84 1.51
C SER A 174 -20.96 12.54 2.56
N VAL A 175 -21.13 13.86 2.64
CA VAL A 175 -20.32 14.85 3.39
C VAL A 175 -20.31 14.64 4.92
N ASP A 176 -20.96 13.61 5.45
CA ASP A 176 -21.26 13.53 6.88
C ASP A 176 -20.58 12.37 7.66
N ASP A 177 -19.80 11.49 7.02
CA ASP A 177 -19.16 10.36 7.71
C ASP A 177 -17.69 10.10 7.25
N ASP A 178 -16.79 11.00 7.65
CA ASP A 178 -15.33 10.92 7.43
C ASP A 178 -14.70 9.57 7.87
N GLU A 179 -15.36 8.81 8.75
CA GLU A 179 -14.79 7.59 9.32
C GLU A 179 -14.77 6.41 8.33
N PHE A 180 -15.64 6.42 7.31
CA PHE A 180 -15.85 5.31 6.38
C PHE A 180 -15.41 5.58 4.93
N GLU A 181 -15.03 6.81 4.57
CA GLU A 181 -14.61 7.15 3.19
C GLU A 181 -13.45 6.27 2.69
N ASP A 182 -12.60 5.81 3.61
CA ASP A 182 -11.49 4.92 3.28
C ASP A 182 -11.96 3.50 2.93
N LEU A 183 -13.04 3.04 3.54
CA LEU A 183 -13.54 1.69 3.30
C LEU A 183 -14.18 1.56 1.92
N ASP A 184 -14.58 2.66 1.30
CA ASP A 184 -15.05 2.66 -0.09
C ASP A 184 -14.02 2.00 -1.01
N PHE A 185 -12.72 2.10 -0.76
CA PHE A 185 -11.73 1.43 -1.62
C PHE A 185 -11.87 -0.09 -1.66
N ILE A 186 -12.46 -0.72 -0.63
CA ILE A 186 -12.59 -2.17 -0.49
C ILE A 186 -14.06 -2.64 -0.42
N LEU A 187 -15.00 -1.74 -0.10
CA LEU A 187 -16.42 -1.99 -0.05
C LEU A 187 -17.10 -1.34 -1.25
N GLY A 188 -17.91 -2.11 -1.97
CA GLY A 188 -18.73 -1.61 -3.07
C GLY A 188 -18.75 -2.51 -4.31
N PRO A 189 -19.66 -2.24 -5.25
CA PRO A 189 -19.74 -2.96 -6.52
C PRO A 189 -18.41 -2.92 -7.27
N GLY A 190 -17.98 -4.04 -7.85
CA GLY A 190 -16.74 -4.13 -8.64
C GLY A 190 -15.43 -4.02 -7.84
N ARG A 191 -15.48 -3.83 -6.51
CA ARG A 191 -14.31 -3.67 -5.63
C ARG A 191 -13.89 -4.96 -4.92
N ASN A 192 -14.47 -6.09 -5.28
CA ASN A 192 -14.20 -7.41 -4.71
C ASN A 192 -13.21 -8.26 -5.55
N GLN A 193 -12.51 -7.65 -6.51
CA GLN A 193 -11.56 -8.34 -7.37
C GLN A 193 -10.13 -8.00 -6.96
N TYR A 194 -9.37 -9.02 -6.59
CA TYR A 194 -8.00 -8.87 -6.12
C TYR A 194 -7.07 -9.76 -6.93
N ALA A 195 -5.83 -9.30 -7.04
CA ALA A 195 -4.76 -10.02 -7.70
C ALA A 195 -3.63 -10.32 -6.71
N SER A 196 -2.78 -11.26 -7.05
CA SER A 196 -1.59 -11.56 -6.24
C SER A 196 -0.62 -10.39 -6.28
N PHE A 197 -0.22 -9.93 -5.10
CA PHE A 197 0.82 -8.93 -4.88
C PHE A 197 2.05 -9.59 -4.26
N THR A 198 3.18 -9.49 -4.93
CA THR A 198 4.42 -10.21 -4.64
C THR A 198 5.54 -9.29 -4.17
N TRP A 199 6.66 -9.88 -3.74
CA TRP A 199 7.88 -9.12 -3.45
C TRP A 199 8.35 -8.29 -4.64
N GLU A 200 8.35 -8.85 -5.85
CA GLU A 200 8.76 -8.13 -7.06
C GLU A 200 7.89 -6.90 -7.30
N ASP A 201 6.58 -7.00 -7.05
CA ASP A 201 5.66 -5.87 -7.14
C ASP A 201 6.01 -4.79 -6.12
N LEU A 202 6.23 -5.18 -4.85
CA LEU A 202 6.63 -4.25 -3.79
C LEU A 202 7.92 -3.51 -4.14
N TRP A 203 8.93 -4.22 -4.64
CA TRP A 203 10.21 -3.62 -5.03
C TRP A 203 10.11 -2.75 -6.27
N THR A 204 9.16 -3.06 -7.15
CA THR A 204 8.85 -2.22 -8.30
C THR A 204 8.22 -0.92 -7.82
N VAL A 205 7.17 -0.96 -6.99
CA VAL A 205 6.43 0.25 -6.63
C VAL A 205 7.13 1.06 -5.52
N ALA A 206 7.79 0.42 -4.56
CA ALA A 206 8.43 1.06 -3.43
C ALA A 206 9.86 0.54 -3.19
N PRO A 207 10.80 0.71 -4.13
CA PRO A 207 12.16 0.17 -4.01
C PRO A 207 12.91 0.65 -2.77
N TRP A 208 12.60 1.85 -2.26
CA TRP A 208 13.25 2.45 -1.08
C TRP A 208 12.94 1.72 0.23
N ILE A 209 11.90 0.88 0.29
CA ILE A 209 11.57 0.13 1.51
C ILE A 209 12.39 -1.18 1.65
N ARG A 210 13.08 -1.61 0.58
CA ARG A 210 13.84 -2.86 0.58
C ARG A 210 14.90 -2.89 1.68
N GLU A 211 15.59 -1.78 1.88
CA GLU A 211 16.66 -1.69 2.88
C GLU A 211 16.13 -1.53 4.32
N SER A 212 14.86 -1.15 4.49
CA SER A 212 14.25 -0.96 5.81
C SER A 212 13.59 -2.24 6.35
N ILE A 213 13.22 -3.18 5.48
CA ILE A 213 12.71 -4.49 5.89
C ILE A 213 13.86 -5.33 6.42
N SER A 214 13.83 -5.62 7.72
CA SER A 214 14.89 -6.36 8.39
C SER A 214 14.91 -7.85 8.03
N LYS A 215 13.74 -8.41 7.70
CA LYS A 215 13.58 -9.81 7.33
C LYS A 215 12.33 -10.01 6.48
N GLU A 216 12.50 -10.69 5.35
CA GLU A 216 11.42 -11.24 4.51
C GLU A 216 11.05 -12.65 5.01
N ILE A 217 9.75 -12.91 5.13
CA ILE A 217 9.24 -14.18 5.64
C ILE A 217 8.16 -14.69 4.67
N ASP A 218 8.36 -15.86 4.09
CA ASP A 218 7.31 -16.53 3.31
C ASP A 218 6.40 -17.33 4.26
N GLY A 219 5.11 -17.03 4.23
CA GLY A 219 4.09 -17.58 5.11
C GLY A 219 3.93 -16.81 6.43
N ALA A 220 3.09 -17.34 7.33
CA ALA A 220 2.71 -16.70 8.60
C ALA A 220 3.88 -16.49 9.58
N GLY A 221 5.07 -17.03 9.27
CA GLY A 221 6.19 -17.12 10.19
C GLY A 221 5.96 -18.25 11.20
N LEU A 222 6.86 -19.22 11.24
CA LEU A 222 6.85 -20.22 12.29
C LEU A 222 7.27 -19.52 13.59
N GLY A 223 6.41 -19.57 14.62
CA GLY A 223 6.84 -19.33 15.99
C GLY A 223 7.85 -20.40 16.38
N LEU A 224 9.14 -20.08 16.26
CA LEU A 224 10.25 -20.85 16.80
C LEU A 224 11.08 -19.95 17.71
#